data_AF-A0A9X1S8D9-F1
#
_entry.id   AF-A0A9X1S8D9-F1
#
_cell.length_a   1.000
_cell.length_b   1.000
_cell.length_c   1.000
_cell.angle_alpha   90.00
_cell.angle_beta   90.00
_cell.angle_gamma   90.00
#
_symmetry.space_group_name_H-M   'P 1'
#
loop_
_entity.id
_entity.type
_entity.pdbx_description
1 polymer ?
#
loop_
_entity_poly.entity_id
_entity_poly.type
_entity_poly.pdbx_seq_one_letter_code
_entity_poly.pdbx_strand_id
1 'polypeptide(L)'
;MTLPAVVSVLFSGLGALDDVSSAKYHVLSPANSDGCRVAVREVSFLFAGSGTVYVVNAAGIGWKVSSWTADDGYEPVSSRNYELKWHSDGGSLLLHSNGDPVWPGLHEINCPAAP
;
A
#
# COMPACT_ATOMS: atom_id res chain seq x y z
N MET A 1 28.18 -27.09 -24.49
CA MET A 1 26.81 -26.60 -24.20
C MET A 1 26.50 -26.89 -22.75
N THR A 2 26.54 -25.89 -21.87
CA THR A 2 26.14 -26.00 -20.46
C THR A 2 25.24 -24.80 -20.18
N LEU A 3 23.92 -25.02 -20.20
CA LEU A 3 22.92 -23.99 -19.89
C LEU A 3 22.74 -23.88 -18.37
N PRO A 4 22.85 -22.69 -17.76
CA PRO A 4 22.35 -22.45 -16.42
C PRO A 4 20.88 -22.04 -16.55
N ALA A 5 19.94 -22.94 -16.23
CA ALA A 5 18.50 -22.69 -16.39
C ALA A 5 17.71 -22.94 -15.09
N VAL A 6 18.25 -22.54 -13.93
CA VAL A 6 17.58 -22.77 -12.63
C VAL A 6 17.26 -21.47 -11.87
N VAL A 7 17.58 -20.28 -12.40
CA VAL A 7 17.29 -18.99 -11.74
C VAL A 7 16.46 -18.07 -12.63
N SER A 8 15.30 -18.54 -13.10
CA SER A 8 14.39 -17.66 -13.86
C SER A 8 12.89 -17.84 -13.57
N VAL A 9 12.50 -18.85 -12.78
CA VAL A 9 11.07 -19.12 -12.52
C VAL A 9 10.50 -18.29 -11.36
N LEU A 10 11.34 -17.78 -10.45
CA LEU A 10 10.86 -16.98 -9.31
C LEU A 10 10.46 -15.54 -9.70
N PHE A 11 10.99 -14.98 -10.79
CA PHE A 11 10.65 -13.61 -11.21
C PHE A 11 9.36 -13.55 -12.04
N SER A 12 9.05 -14.59 -12.83
CA SER A 12 7.81 -14.64 -13.63
C SER A 12 6.57 -14.91 -12.77
N GLY A 13 6.72 -15.60 -11.64
CA GLY A 13 5.61 -15.85 -10.72
C GLY A 13 5.08 -14.60 -10.02
N LEU A 14 5.95 -13.61 -9.74
CA LEU A 14 5.55 -12.35 -9.11
C LEU A 14 4.72 -11.47 -10.06
N GLY A 15 5.10 -11.40 -11.33
CA GLY A 15 4.34 -10.64 -12.33
C GLY A 15 2.99 -11.27 -12.68
N ALA A 16 2.93 -12.60 -12.78
CA ALA A 16 1.68 -13.30 -13.07
C ALA A 16 0.68 -13.27 -11.90
N LEU A 17 1.15 -13.25 -10.66
CA LEU A 17 0.25 -13.03 -9.51
C LEU A 17 -0.31 -11.60 -9.52
N ASP A 18 0.48 -10.61 -9.95
CA ASP A 18 0.00 -9.23 -10.18
C ASP A 18 -1.06 -9.16 -11.29
N ASP A 19 -0.97 -10.00 -12.32
CA ASP A 19 -1.96 -10.07 -13.42
C ASP A 19 -3.28 -10.78 -13.00
N VAL A 20 -3.25 -11.72 -12.05
CA VAL A 20 -4.46 -12.42 -11.56
C VAL A 20 -5.12 -11.67 -10.39
N SER A 21 -4.34 -10.89 -9.65
CA SER A 21 -4.82 -10.06 -8.53
C SER A 21 -4.88 -8.60 -8.97
N SER A 22 -6.06 -8.16 -9.42
CA SER A 22 -6.23 -6.79 -9.92
C SER A 22 -5.92 -5.77 -8.83
N ALA A 23 -4.78 -5.11 -8.92
CA ALA A 23 -4.39 -4.09 -7.96
C ALA A 23 -5.30 -2.86 -8.03
N LYS A 24 -5.71 -2.34 -6.86
CA LYS A 24 -6.49 -1.11 -6.74
C LYS A 24 -5.62 0.00 -6.18
N TYR A 25 -5.80 1.22 -6.69
CA TYR A 25 -5.01 2.38 -6.29
C TYR A 25 -5.92 3.48 -5.77
N HIS A 26 -5.62 3.98 -4.57
CA HIS A 26 -6.42 4.98 -3.87
C HIS A 26 -5.54 6.15 -3.47
N VAL A 27 -5.95 7.37 -3.82
CA VAL A 27 -5.37 8.59 -3.24
C VAL A 27 -6.30 9.03 -2.11
N LEU A 28 -5.80 9.00 -0.89
CA LEU A 28 -6.58 9.31 0.30
C LEU A 28 -6.76 10.82 0.46
N SER A 29 -7.88 11.20 1.06
CA SER A 29 -8.18 12.57 1.46
C SER A 29 -8.34 12.65 2.98
N PRO A 30 -8.03 13.79 3.62
CA PRO A 30 -7.51 15.02 3.02
C PRO A 30 -6.00 14.96 2.73
N ALA A 31 -5.49 15.92 1.95
CA ALA A 31 -4.07 16.24 1.91
C ALA A 31 -3.65 16.99 3.19
N ASN A 32 -2.36 17.02 3.52
CA ASN A 32 -1.84 17.90 4.56
C ASN A 32 -1.78 19.38 4.07
N SER A 33 -1.36 20.30 4.95
CA SER A 33 -1.26 21.74 4.63
C SER A 33 -0.31 22.05 3.47
N ASP A 34 0.71 21.22 3.26
CA ASP A 34 1.73 21.41 2.22
C ASP A 34 1.36 20.69 0.90
N GLY A 35 0.15 20.12 0.83
CA GLY A 35 -0.34 19.41 -0.35
C GLY A 35 0.16 17.97 -0.48
N CYS A 36 0.84 17.43 0.53
CA CYS A 36 1.20 16.02 0.59
C CYS A 36 -0.05 15.14 0.76
N ARG A 37 -0.06 14.00 0.06
CA ARG A 37 -1.13 13.01 0.07
C ARG A 37 -0.60 11.63 0.42
N VAL A 38 -1.48 10.78 0.92
CA VAL A 38 -1.23 9.35 1.05
C VAL A 38 -1.86 8.64 -0.13
N ALA A 39 -1.12 7.74 -0.78
CA ALA A 39 -1.66 6.81 -1.77
C ALA A 39 -1.50 5.37 -1.29
N VAL A 40 -2.49 4.54 -1.53
CA VAL A 40 -2.47 3.12 -1.15
C VAL A 40 -2.71 2.29 -2.40
N ARG A 41 -1.84 1.29 -2.59
CA ARG A 41 -2.06 0.21 -3.53
C ARG A 41 -2.53 -1.01 -2.75
N GLU A 42 -3.69 -1.55 -3.08
CA GLU A 42 -4.24 -2.78 -2.51
C GLU A 42 -4.20 -3.91 -3.54
N VAL A 43 -4.03 -5.13 -3.06
CA VAL A 43 -4.06 -6.35 -3.84
C VAL A 43 -4.84 -7.39 -3.05
N SER A 44 -5.75 -8.06 -3.73
CA SER A 44 -6.51 -9.19 -3.20
C SER A 44 -6.33 -10.41 -4.09
N PHE A 45 -5.89 -11.52 -3.50
CA PHE A 45 -5.75 -12.79 -4.20
C PHE A 45 -6.12 -13.96 -3.29
N LEU A 46 -7.17 -14.69 -3.67
CA LEU A 46 -7.71 -15.80 -2.88
C LEU A 46 -7.98 -15.36 -1.43
N PHE A 47 -7.27 -15.93 -0.46
CA PHE A 47 -7.39 -15.64 0.98
C PHE A 47 -6.31 -14.67 1.49
N ALA A 48 -5.62 -13.95 0.61
CA ALA A 48 -4.56 -13.03 0.99
C ALA A 48 -4.86 -11.61 0.48
N GLY A 49 -4.98 -10.68 1.42
CA GLY A 49 -4.99 -9.25 1.17
C GLY A 49 -3.61 -8.66 1.44
N SER A 50 -3.20 -7.67 0.68
CA SER A 50 -2.00 -6.89 0.99
C SER A 50 -2.10 -5.48 0.43
N GLY A 51 -1.30 -4.59 1.00
CA GLY A 51 -1.19 -3.25 0.44
C GLY A 51 0.15 -2.58 0.72
N THR A 52 0.41 -1.56 -0.08
CA THR A 52 1.57 -0.69 0.06
C THR A 52 1.11 0.75 0.23
N VAL A 53 1.65 1.42 1.24
CA VAL A 53 1.37 2.82 1.55
C VAL A 53 2.50 3.68 0.98
N TYR A 54 2.10 4.72 0.25
CA TYR A 54 2.98 5.71 -0.35
C TYR A 54 2.64 7.10 0.17
N VAL A 55 3.65 7.94 0.33
CA VAL A 55 3.48 9.40 0.42
C VAL A 55 3.71 10.00 -0.94
N VAL A 56 2.88 10.96 -1.31
CA VAL A 56 2.94 11.67 -2.59
C VAL A 56 3.05 13.16 -2.28
N ASN A 57 4.16 13.79 -2.64
CA ASN A 57 4.33 15.22 -2.41
C ASN A 57 3.45 16.06 -3.36
N ALA A 58 3.45 17.38 -3.18
CA ALA A 58 2.68 18.31 -4.00
C ALA A 58 3.02 18.24 -5.51
N ALA A 59 4.24 17.81 -5.86
CA ALA A 59 4.69 17.61 -7.24
C ALA A 59 4.21 16.26 -7.85
N GLY A 60 3.57 15.40 -7.07
CA GLY A 60 3.08 14.09 -7.53
C GLY A 60 4.11 12.96 -7.46
N ILE A 61 5.26 13.18 -6.83
CA ILE A 61 6.30 12.16 -6.67
C ILE A 61 5.95 11.30 -5.47
N GLY A 62 5.89 9.98 -5.67
CA GLY A 62 5.51 9.00 -4.66
C GLY A 62 6.69 8.21 -4.08
N TRP A 63 6.71 8.01 -2.77
CA TRP A 63 7.66 7.13 -2.07
C TRP A 63 6.94 6.12 -1.21
N LYS A 64 7.35 4.85 -1.28
CA LYS A 64 6.85 3.80 -0.38
C LYS A 64 7.32 4.14 1.05
N VAL A 65 6.39 4.09 1.99
CA VAL A 65 6.68 4.30 3.43
C VAL A 65 6.34 3.08 4.27
N SER A 66 5.36 2.26 3.87
CA SER A 66 4.96 1.08 4.62
C SER A 66 4.25 0.05 3.72
N SER A 67 3.97 -1.12 4.28
CA SER A 67 3.09 -2.14 3.71
C SER A 67 2.33 -2.86 4.81
N TRP A 68 1.24 -3.53 4.45
CA TRP A 68 0.42 -4.35 5.33
C TRP A 68 -0.02 -5.63 4.60
N THR A 69 -0.42 -6.61 5.39
CA THR A 69 -1.10 -7.84 4.95
C THR A 69 -2.43 -7.97 5.67
N ALA A 70 -3.38 -8.63 5.03
CA ALA A 70 -4.65 -8.99 5.63
C ALA A 70 -5.05 -10.40 5.22
N ASP A 71 -5.88 -11.04 6.04
CA ASP A 71 -6.48 -12.33 5.70
C ASP A 71 -7.68 -12.14 4.75
N ASP A 72 -8.13 -13.24 4.14
CA ASP A 72 -9.34 -13.36 3.32
C ASP A 72 -9.48 -12.37 2.16
N GLY A 73 -8.33 -11.90 1.65
CA GLY A 73 -8.32 -10.96 0.52
C GLY A 73 -8.81 -9.55 0.91
N TYR A 74 -8.83 -9.23 2.20
CA TYR A 74 -9.42 -8.00 2.71
C TYR A 74 -8.64 -6.75 2.25
N GLU A 75 -9.39 -5.72 1.85
CA GLU A 75 -8.90 -4.46 1.27
C GLU A 75 -9.49 -3.28 2.07
N PRO A 76 -8.88 -2.89 3.21
CA PRO A 76 -9.43 -1.91 4.14
C PRO A 76 -9.75 -0.55 3.50
N VAL A 77 -8.93 -0.10 2.54
CA VAL A 77 -9.13 1.21 1.91
C VAL A 77 -10.29 1.18 0.93
N SER A 78 -10.39 0.13 0.11
CA SER A 78 -11.56 -0.13 -0.75
C SER A 78 -12.84 -0.23 0.07
N SER A 79 -12.79 -0.85 1.26
CA SER A 79 -13.91 -0.94 2.20
C SER A 79 -14.15 0.33 3.02
N ARG A 80 -13.33 1.39 2.86
CA ARG A 80 -13.40 2.64 3.64
C ARG A 80 -13.23 2.46 5.15
N ASN A 81 -12.57 1.39 5.58
CA ASN A 81 -12.27 1.08 6.97
C ASN A 81 -10.86 1.57 7.34
N TYR A 82 -10.65 2.88 7.22
CA TYR A 82 -9.39 3.52 7.56
C TYR A 82 -9.62 4.90 8.17
N GLU A 83 -8.64 5.37 8.94
CA GLU A 83 -8.55 6.75 9.40
C GLU A 83 -7.20 7.34 8.97
N LEU A 84 -7.25 8.47 8.28
CA LEU A 84 -6.07 9.29 7.99
C LEU A 84 -6.13 10.57 8.83
N LYS A 85 -5.10 10.80 9.64
CA LYS A 85 -4.96 12.01 10.46
C LYS A 85 -3.63 12.68 10.16
N TRP A 86 -3.66 13.99 9.99
CA TRP A 86 -2.46 14.82 9.86
C TRP A 86 -2.17 15.55 11.18
N HIS A 87 -0.89 15.69 11.48
CA HIS A 87 -0.33 16.39 12.64
C HIS A 87 0.71 17.41 12.14
N SER A 88 1.27 18.21 13.05
CA SER A 88 2.25 19.24 12.68
C SER A 88 3.58 18.67 12.14
N ASP A 89 3.89 17.43 12.48
CA ASP A 89 5.16 16.75 12.20
C ASP A 89 5.01 15.54 11.26
N GLY A 90 3.82 15.31 10.70
CA GLY A 90 3.54 14.17 9.83
C GLY A 90 2.08 13.76 9.86
N GLY A 91 1.80 12.47 9.73
CA GLY A 91 0.46 11.92 9.80
C GLY A 91 0.46 10.47 10.26
N SER A 92 -0.73 9.95 10.50
CA SER A 92 -0.99 8.56 10.81
C SER A 92 -2.10 8.01 9.92
N LEU A 93 -1.87 6.84 9.35
CA LEU A 93 -2.89 6.04 8.68
C LEU A 93 -3.15 4.81 9.54
N LEU A 94 -4.38 4.68 10.04
CA LEU A 94 -4.84 3.51 10.77
C LEU A 94 -5.81 2.72 9.88
N LEU A 95 -5.48 1.47 9.63
CA LEU A 95 -6.31 0.50 8.93
C LEU A 95 -7.03 -0.36 9.95
N HIS A 96 -8.33 -0.56 9.73
CA HIS A 96 -9.20 -1.32 10.62
C HIS A 96 -9.84 -2.48 9.87
N SER A 97 -10.32 -3.44 10.65
CA SER A 97 -11.18 -4.50 10.16
C SER A 97 -12.18 -4.92 11.23
N ASN A 98 -13.32 -5.43 10.79
CA ASN A 98 -14.38 -5.95 11.67
C ASN A 98 -14.40 -7.50 11.71
N GLY A 99 -13.40 -8.17 11.13
CA GLY A 99 -13.34 -9.64 11.09
C GLY A 99 -12.03 -10.20 10.58
N ASP A 100 -11.46 -9.57 9.54
CA ASP A 100 -10.24 -10.04 8.85
C ASP A 100 -9.01 -9.31 9.40
N PRO A 101 -8.08 -9.98 10.10
CA PRO A 101 -6.91 -9.31 10.69
C PRO A 101 -6.10 -8.52 9.65
N VAL A 102 -5.70 -7.29 10.00
CA VAL A 102 -4.81 -6.43 9.19
C VAL A 102 -3.55 -6.13 9.99
N TRP A 103 -2.37 -6.33 9.40
CA TRP A 103 -1.11 -6.14 10.10
C TRP A 103 0.04 -5.61 9.23
N PRO A 104 0.82 -4.62 9.72
CA PRO A 104 0.47 -3.74 10.83
C PRO A 104 -0.74 -2.85 10.43
N GLY A 105 -1.61 -2.54 11.38
CA GLY A 105 -2.75 -1.65 11.13
C GLY A 105 -2.38 -0.17 11.16
N LEU A 106 -1.38 0.23 11.98
CA LEU A 106 -0.94 1.61 12.10
C LEU A 106 0.29 1.87 11.22
N HIS A 107 0.26 2.97 10.49
CA HIS A 107 1.34 3.44 9.65
C HIS A 107 1.63 4.92 9.93
N GLU A 108 2.88 5.20 10.28
CA GLU A 108 3.37 6.58 10.40
C GLU A 108 3.67 7.13 9.00
N ILE A 109 3.28 8.39 8.79
CA ILE A 109 3.36 9.07 7.50
C ILE A 109 4.26 10.27 7.66
N ASN A 110 5.40 10.26 6.99
CA ASN A 110 6.29 11.41 6.90
C ASN A 110 6.47 11.80 5.44
N CYS A 111 6.11 13.04 5.11
CA CYS A 111 6.24 13.57 3.77
C CYS A 111 7.61 14.22 3.62
N PRO A 112 8.49 13.73 2.72
CA PRO A 112 9.70 14.44 2.43
C PRO A 112 9.38 15.81 1.82
N ALA A 113 10.16 16.82 2.18
CA ALA A 113 10.12 18.10 1.48
C ALA A 113 10.35 17.84 -0.02
N ALA A 114 9.69 18.61 -0.88
CA ALA A 114 10.04 18.60 -2.30
C ALA A 114 11.52 19.01 -2.43
N PRO A 115 12.32 18.29 -3.25
CA PRO A 115 13.72 18.66 -3.49
C PRO A 115 13.86 20.03 -4.16
#